data_AF-A0A7V7BHA2-F1
#
_entry.id   AF-A0A7V7BHA2-F1
#
_cell.length_a   1.000
_cell.length_b   1.000
_cell.length_c   1.000
_cell.angle_alpha   90.00
_cell.angle_beta   90.00
_cell.angle_gamma   90.00
#
_symmetry.space_group_name_H-M   'P 1'
#
loop_
_entity.id
_entity.type
_entity.pdbx_description
1 polymer ?
#
loop_
_entity_poly.entity_id
_entity_poly.type
_entity_poly.pdbx_seq_one_letter_code
_entity_poly.pdbx_strand_id
1 'polypeptide(L)'
;MAYHCRLITGQEKALFNDFVARHPKGHVLQTWEWGEVKAKTGWEPLRILLYRDGEPAAALSVLKRRIPGLGKALFYAPRGPVADPGDYETLDRLWQAVKDLAREHGAIMLKIDPDIPVQEEKFAAYLRRAGFRPAKTAEGFDGTQPKFVFRLDISPSEEEIFANFHSKTRYNVRLAIKRGVTVRFARDKEDLKVFYDILKITAERDRFLIRSFSYFASL
;
A
#
# COMPACT_ATOMS: atom_id res chain seq x y z
N MET A 1 25.82 15.07 6.96
CA MET A 1 25.13 13.77 6.86
C MET A 1 25.34 13.23 5.46
N ALA A 2 25.83 12.00 5.35
CA ALA A 2 26.05 11.36 4.06
C ALA A 2 24.80 10.57 3.66
N TYR A 3 24.18 10.97 2.55
CA TYR A 3 23.06 10.24 1.97
C TYR A 3 23.55 9.39 0.80
N HIS A 4 23.10 8.15 0.73
CA HIS A 4 23.31 7.30 -0.43
C HIS A 4 22.04 6.51 -0.73
N CYS A 5 21.71 6.39 -2.01
CA CYS A 5 20.50 5.73 -2.47
C CYS A 5 20.86 4.51 -3.30
N ARG A 6 20.18 3.38 -3.06
CA ARG A 6 20.43 2.12 -3.76
C ARG A 6 19.13 1.53 -4.30
N LEU A 7 19.20 1.00 -5.52
CA LEU A 7 18.22 0.04 -6.01
C LEU A 7 18.47 -1.30 -5.33
N ILE A 8 17.46 -1.84 -4.68
CA ILE A 8 17.54 -3.07 -3.92
C ILE A 8 17.16 -4.26 -4.80
N THR A 9 18.02 -5.28 -4.78
CA THR A 9 17.84 -6.51 -5.56
C THR A 9 17.28 -7.64 -4.71
N GLY A 10 16.90 -8.76 -5.34
CA GLY A 10 16.27 -9.90 -4.64
C GLY A 10 17.10 -10.48 -3.49
N GLN A 11 18.43 -10.34 -3.55
CA GLN A 11 19.34 -10.79 -2.48
C GLN A 11 19.18 -9.98 -1.18
N GLU A 12 18.69 -8.75 -1.29
CA GLU A 12 18.52 -7.80 -0.19
C GLU A 12 17.05 -7.65 0.21
N LYS A 13 16.19 -8.58 -0.22
CA LYS A 13 14.75 -8.58 0.07
C LYS A 13 14.45 -8.46 1.57
N ALA A 14 15.15 -9.23 2.40
CA ALA A 14 14.93 -9.26 3.84
C ALA A 14 15.18 -7.87 4.46
N LEU A 15 16.29 -7.22 4.09
CA LEU A 15 16.64 -5.87 4.55
C LEU A 15 15.54 -4.85 4.22
N PHE A 16 15.05 -4.87 2.99
CA PHE A 16 14.01 -3.94 2.54
C PHE A 16 12.69 -4.17 3.29
N ASN A 17 12.26 -5.43 3.41
CA ASN A 17 11.02 -5.76 4.12
C ASN A 17 11.11 -5.49 5.62
N ASP A 18 12.27 -5.72 6.25
CA ASP A 18 12.52 -5.39 7.65
C ASP A 18 12.34 -3.89 7.91
N PHE A 19 12.91 -3.04 7.04
CA PHE A 19 12.70 -1.60 7.15
C PHE A 19 11.23 -1.23 6.97
N VAL A 20 10.57 -1.73 5.93
CA VAL A 20 9.15 -1.45 5.66
C VAL A 20 8.26 -1.90 6.82
N ALA A 21 8.52 -3.06 7.42
CA ALA A 21 7.71 -3.61 8.50
C ALA A 21 7.88 -2.85 9.84
N ARG A 22 9.09 -2.36 10.14
CA ARG A 22 9.38 -1.64 11.40
C ARG A 22 9.03 -0.16 11.34
N HIS A 23 8.97 0.43 10.15
CA HIS A 23 8.72 1.86 10.02
C HIS A 23 7.24 2.22 10.33
N PRO A 24 6.93 3.29 11.09
CA PRO A 24 5.54 3.68 11.42
C PRO A 24 4.66 4.02 10.21
N LYS A 25 5.28 4.36 9.08
CA LYS A 25 4.64 4.56 7.77
C LYS A 25 4.82 3.39 6.80
N GLY A 26 5.18 2.22 7.32
CA GLY A 26 5.19 0.96 6.59
C GLY A 26 3.81 0.62 6.03
N HIS A 27 3.77 0.03 4.83
CA HIS A 27 2.50 -0.37 4.23
C HIS A 27 2.67 -1.62 3.37
N VAL A 28 1.69 -2.53 3.40
CA VAL A 28 1.73 -3.80 2.63
C VAL A 28 1.99 -3.56 1.14
N LEU A 29 1.43 -2.49 0.58
CA LEU A 29 1.61 -2.11 -0.84
C LEU A 29 3.03 -1.62 -1.17
N GLN A 30 3.88 -1.38 -0.17
CA GLN A 30 5.29 -1.05 -0.34
C GLN A 30 6.20 -2.27 -0.13
N THR A 31 5.68 -3.45 0.25
CA THR A 31 6.47 -4.66 0.47
C THR A 31 7.04 -5.25 -0.82
N TRP A 32 8.03 -6.12 -0.68
CA TRP A 32 8.57 -6.89 -1.79
C TRP A 32 7.49 -7.72 -2.50
N GLU A 33 6.71 -8.47 -1.72
CA GLU A 33 5.67 -9.40 -2.17
C GLU A 33 4.61 -8.70 -3.01
N TRP A 34 4.20 -7.49 -2.62
CA TRP A 34 3.24 -6.73 -3.42
C TRP A 34 3.78 -6.39 -4.81
N GLY A 35 5.06 -6.07 -4.92
CA GLY A 35 5.74 -5.88 -6.21
C GLY A 35 5.69 -7.15 -7.07
N GLU A 36 5.90 -8.32 -6.48
CA GLU A 36 5.84 -9.62 -7.19
C GLU A 36 4.43 -9.95 -7.69
N VAL A 37 3.41 -9.65 -6.88
CA VAL A 37 2.00 -9.79 -7.30
C VAL A 37 1.72 -8.88 -8.51
N LYS A 38 2.22 -7.65 -8.50
CA LYS A 38 1.99 -6.71 -9.61
C LYS A 38 2.84 -7.02 -10.84
N ALA A 39 4.00 -7.64 -10.68
CA ALA A 39 4.84 -8.09 -11.78
C ALA A 39 4.09 -9.03 -12.74
N LYS A 40 3.21 -9.89 -12.21
CA LYS A 40 2.33 -10.79 -12.97
C LYS A 40 1.31 -10.05 -13.86
N THR A 41 1.13 -8.74 -13.68
CA THR A 41 0.12 -7.92 -14.38
C THR A 41 0.74 -6.78 -15.20
N GLY A 42 2.00 -6.95 -15.63
CA GLY A 42 2.69 -6.02 -16.53
C GLY A 42 3.29 -4.78 -15.86
N TRP A 43 3.43 -4.81 -14.53
CA TRP A 43 4.23 -3.84 -13.79
C TRP A 43 5.65 -4.37 -13.60
N GLU A 44 6.62 -3.48 -13.44
CA GLU A 44 7.99 -3.82 -13.10
C GLU A 44 8.33 -3.13 -11.78
N PRO A 45 8.53 -3.87 -10.67
CA PRO A 45 8.84 -3.27 -9.38
C PRO A 45 10.31 -2.80 -9.33
N LEU A 46 10.52 -1.54 -8.99
CA LEU A 46 11.81 -0.92 -8.71
C LEU A 46 11.81 -0.49 -7.24
N ARG A 47 12.75 -0.99 -6.46
CA ARG A 47 12.77 -0.81 -5.00
C ARG A 47 13.97 0.01 -4.61
N ILE A 48 13.71 1.11 -3.91
CA ILE A 48 14.71 2.08 -3.50
C ILE A 48 14.84 2.02 -1.99
N LEU A 49 16.07 1.97 -1.49
CA LEU A 49 16.39 2.24 -0.09
C LEU A 49 17.38 3.40 -0.05
N LEU A 50 16.99 4.45 0.67
CA LEU A 50 17.81 5.60 0.97
C LEU A 50 18.41 5.42 2.36
N TYR A 51 19.71 5.62 2.47
CA TYR A 51 20.45 5.53 3.71
C TYR A 51 20.94 6.91 4.12
N ARG A 52 20.98 7.15 5.43
CA ARG A 52 21.58 8.32 6.07
C ARG A 52 22.61 7.84 7.07
N ASP A 53 23.86 8.24 6.89
CA ASP A 53 24.98 7.91 7.77
C ASP A 53 25.14 6.39 8.00
N GLY A 54 24.90 5.60 6.95
CA GLY A 54 25.04 4.14 6.95
C GLY A 54 23.77 3.35 7.27
N GLU A 55 22.73 4.01 7.79
CA GLU A 55 21.49 3.36 8.22
C GLU A 55 20.33 3.64 7.25
N PRO A 56 19.42 2.67 6.99
CA PRO A 56 18.21 2.91 6.22
C PRO A 56 17.34 4.03 6.82
N ALA A 57 17.02 5.04 6.03
CA ALA A 57 16.26 6.23 6.44
C ALA A 57 14.92 6.38 5.71
N ALA A 58 14.81 5.88 4.47
CA ALA A 58 13.56 5.85 3.73
C ALA A 58 13.55 4.74 2.68
N ALA A 59 12.36 4.22 2.37
CA ALA A 59 12.16 3.24 1.32
C ALA A 59 11.02 3.64 0.36
N LEU A 60 11.13 3.20 -0.89
CA LEU A 60 10.09 3.36 -1.89
C LEU A 60 10.05 2.16 -2.83
N SER A 61 8.90 1.49 -2.90
CA SER A 61 8.59 0.51 -3.93
C SER A 61 7.80 1.19 -5.04
N VAL A 62 8.44 1.36 -6.20
CA VAL A 62 7.88 1.96 -7.40
C VAL A 62 7.44 0.86 -8.35
N LEU A 63 6.18 0.88 -8.74
CA LEU A 63 5.66 0.07 -9.84
C LEU A 63 5.80 0.86 -11.14
N LYS A 64 6.71 0.42 -12.01
CA LYS A 64 6.89 0.97 -13.36
C LYS A 64 5.96 0.26 -14.32
N ARG A 65 5.28 1.01 -15.20
CA ARG A 65 4.52 0.45 -16.33
C ARG A 65 4.83 1.22 -17.60
N ARG A 66 5.21 0.50 -18.66
CA ARG A 66 5.42 1.10 -19.98
C ARG A 66 4.08 1.55 -20.58
N ILE A 67 4.08 2.69 -21.25
CA ILE A 67 2.95 3.19 -22.01
C ILE A 67 3.05 2.65 -23.44
N PRO A 68 2.09 1.83 -23.91
CA PRO A 68 2.13 1.27 -25.26
C PRO A 68 2.28 2.37 -26.33
N GLY A 69 3.19 2.16 -27.29
CA GLY A 69 3.38 3.04 -28.45
C GLY A 69 4.18 4.32 -28.22
N LEU A 70 4.50 4.71 -26.98
CA LEU A 70 5.13 6.01 -26.67
C LEU A 70 6.59 5.93 -26.23
N GLY A 71 7.12 4.73 -25.97
CA GLY A 71 8.48 4.55 -25.44
C GLY A 71 8.71 5.22 -24.07
N LYS A 72 7.63 5.54 -23.35
CA LYS A 72 7.63 6.19 -22.02
C LYS A 72 7.10 5.24 -20.96
N ALA A 73 7.30 5.59 -19.70
CA ALA A 73 6.78 4.85 -18.55
C ALA A 73 5.97 5.73 -17.58
N LEU A 74 5.14 5.08 -16.78
CA LEU A 74 4.49 5.64 -15.59
C LEU A 74 5.11 4.99 -14.36
N PHE A 75 5.43 5.80 -13.35
CA PHE A 75 5.78 5.31 -12.02
C PHE A 75 4.59 5.49 -11.09
N TYR A 76 4.30 4.45 -10.30
CA TYR A 76 3.31 4.50 -9.23
C TYR A 76 3.87 3.85 -7.97
N ALA A 77 3.92 4.58 -6.86
CA ALA A 77 4.30 4.03 -5.57
C ALA A 77 3.09 4.02 -4.62
N PRO A 78 2.29 2.93 -4.60
CA PRO A 78 1.08 2.85 -3.82
C PRO A 78 1.37 2.95 -2.31
N ARG A 79 0.76 3.92 -1.63
CA ARG A 79 0.92 4.24 -0.20
C ARG A 79 2.34 4.60 0.22
N GLY A 80 3.24 4.79 -0.74
CA GLY A 80 4.59 5.29 -0.51
C GLY A 80 4.65 6.82 -0.40
N PRO A 81 5.76 7.37 0.10
CA PRO A 81 6.98 6.66 0.54
C PRO A 81 6.85 6.06 1.94
N VAL A 82 7.76 5.14 2.28
CA VAL A 82 7.99 4.71 3.66
C VAL A 82 9.11 5.57 4.24
N ALA A 83 8.73 6.70 4.83
CA ALA A 83 9.63 7.68 5.44
C ALA A 83 8.89 8.49 6.50
N ASP A 84 9.63 9.15 7.39
CA ASP A 84 9.06 10.12 8.32
C ASP A 84 8.54 11.34 7.53
N PRO A 85 7.23 11.67 7.61
CA PRO A 85 6.68 12.84 6.92
C PRO A 85 7.23 14.19 7.43
N GLY A 86 7.86 14.24 8.61
CA GLY A 86 8.53 15.42 9.13
C GLY A 86 9.98 15.59 8.65
N ASP A 87 10.60 14.55 8.10
CA ASP A 87 12.00 14.57 7.66
C ASP A 87 12.11 14.99 6.19
N TYR A 88 11.94 16.30 5.96
CA TYR A 88 11.96 16.87 4.60
C TYR A 88 13.31 16.73 3.90
N GLU A 89 14.43 16.66 4.63
CA GLU A 89 15.73 16.47 4.02
C GLU A 89 15.84 15.07 3.41
N THR A 90 15.49 14.03 4.19
CA THR A 90 15.45 12.64 3.71
C THR A 90 14.49 12.49 2.53
N LEU A 91 13.31 13.11 2.60
CA LEU A 91 12.34 13.10 1.51
C LEU A 91 12.87 13.80 0.24
N ASP A 92 13.52 14.96 0.37
CA ASP A 92 14.10 15.68 -0.77
C ASP A 92 15.20 14.85 -1.45
N ARG A 93 16.02 14.13 -0.67
CA ARG A 93 17.02 13.18 -1.19
C ARG A 93 16.37 11.99 -1.90
N LEU A 94 15.30 11.43 -1.33
CA LEU A 94 14.54 10.36 -1.97
C LEU A 94 13.95 10.81 -3.31
N TRP A 95 13.34 12.00 -3.36
CA TRP A 95 12.76 12.52 -4.60
C TRP A 95 13.80 12.83 -5.66
N GLN A 96 15.00 13.26 -5.26
CA GLN A 96 16.10 13.43 -6.20
C GLN A 96 16.49 12.08 -6.84
N ALA A 97 16.69 11.04 -6.03
CA ALA A 97 16.99 9.70 -6.55
C ALA A 97 15.89 9.15 -7.46
N VAL A 98 14.62 9.39 -7.12
CA VAL A 98 13.48 8.97 -7.96
C VAL A 98 13.43 9.75 -9.27
N LYS A 99 13.78 11.05 -9.28
CA LYS A 99 13.89 11.84 -10.53
C LYS A 99 14.99 11.29 -11.43
N ASP A 100 16.13 10.91 -10.87
CA ASP A 100 17.23 10.33 -11.63
C ASP A 100 16.84 8.97 -12.23
N LEU A 101 16.23 8.11 -11.42
CA LEU A 101 15.66 6.82 -11.87
C LEU A 101 14.55 7.00 -12.92
N ALA A 102 13.72 8.03 -12.77
CA ALA A 102 12.67 8.34 -13.74
C ALA A 102 13.24 8.76 -15.10
N ARG A 103 14.34 9.53 -15.13
CA ARG A 103 15.03 9.87 -16.39
C ARG A 103 15.61 8.64 -17.07
N GLU A 104 16.26 7.77 -16.31
CA GLU A 104 16.83 6.51 -16.81
C GLU A 104 15.76 5.62 -17.45
N HIS A 105 14.60 5.49 -16.81
CA HIS A 105 13.51 4.64 -17.30
C HIS A 105 12.48 5.36 -18.19
N GLY A 106 12.73 6.61 -18.57
CA GLY A 106 11.82 7.40 -19.41
C GLY A 106 10.43 7.60 -18.80
N ALA A 107 10.34 7.66 -17.46
CA ALA A 107 9.10 7.86 -16.76
C ALA A 107 8.65 9.33 -16.83
N ILE A 108 7.40 9.55 -17.23
CA ILE A 108 6.85 10.91 -17.41
C ILE A 108 6.18 11.46 -16.15
N MET A 109 5.86 10.59 -15.19
CA MET A 109 5.28 10.97 -13.90
C MET A 109 5.53 9.90 -12.84
N LEU A 110 5.58 10.35 -11.59
CA LEU A 110 5.40 9.53 -10.40
C LEU A 110 4.05 9.87 -9.77
N LYS A 111 3.22 8.85 -9.54
CA LYS A 111 2.02 8.95 -8.69
C LYS A 111 2.32 8.34 -7.32
N ILE A 112 1.91 9.04 -6.27
CA ILE A 112 1.90 8.56 -4.88
C ILE A 112 0.54 8.82 -4.25
N ASP A 113 0.21 8.06 -3.23
CA ASP A 113 -1.00 8.19 -2.41
C ASP A 113 -0.69 7.82 -0.94
N PRO A 114 0.24 8.54 -0.29
CA PRO A 114 0.77 8.19 1.03
C PRO A 114 -0.32 8.11 2.08
N ASP A 115 -0.12 7.24 3.07
CA ASP A 115 -1.04 7.05 4.17
C ASP A 115 -0.85 8.09 5.29
N ILE A 116 -1.25 9.32 4.98
CA ILE A 116 -1.10 10.48 5.85
C ILE A 116 -2.45 11.19 5.99
N PRO A 117 -2.91 11.46 7.22
CA PRO A 117 -4.17 12.15 7.46
C PRO A 117 -4.22 13.52 6.80
N VAL A 118 -5.40 13.96 6.37
CA VAL A 118 -5.60 15.27 5.73
C VAL A 118 -5.26 16.44 6.65
N GLN A 119 -5.33 16.22 7.96
CA GLN A 119 -4.96 17.17 9.00
C GLN A 119 -3.45 17.48 9.03
N GLU A 120 -2.61 16.65 8.41
CA GLU A 120 -1.17 16.87 8.28
C GLU A 120 -0.85 17.88 7.16
N GLU A 121 -1.32 19.12 7.33
CA GLU A 121 -1.23 20.17 6.31
C GLU A 121 0.22 20.52 5.94
N LYS A 122 1.15 20.39 6.89
CA LYS A 122 2.59 20.63 6.66
C LYS A 122 3.15 19.68 5.60
N PHE A 123 2.78 18.40 5.65
CA PHE A 123 3.22 17.42 4.66
C PHE A 123 2.57 17.69 3.29
N ALA A 124 1.30 18.07 3.26
CA ALA A 124 0.64 18.45 2.02
C ALA A 124 1.29 19.69 1.37
N ALA A 125 1.65 20.69 2.17
CA ALA A 125 2.39 21.88 1.71
C ALA A 125 3.79 21.51 1.20
N TYR A 126 4.50 20.63 1.92
CA TYR A 126 5.78 20.09 1.51
C TYR A 126 5.70 19.40 0.13
N LEU A 127 4.73 18.50 -0.09
CA LEU A 127 4.55 17.83 -1.38
C LEU A 127 4.36 18.82 -2.54
N ARG A 128 3.58 19.90 -2.33
CA ARG A 128 3.41 20.96 -3.34
C ARG A 128 4.74 21.64 -3.66
N ARG A 129 5.55 21.97 -2.64
CA ARG A 129 6.90 22.53 -2.81
C ARG A 129 7.84 21.57 -3.56
N ALA A 130 7.73 20.27 -3.29
CA ALA A 130 8.50 19.23 -3.97
C ALA A 130 8.07 18.99 -5.44
N GLY A 131 7.00 19.67 -5.90
CA GLY A 131 6.52 19.63 -7.28
C GLY A 131 5.35 18.67 -7.53
N PHE A 132 4.83 18.00 -6.49
CA PHE A 132 3.64 17.18 -6.62
C PHE A 132 2.40 18.03 -6.80
N ARG A 133 1.44 17.50 -7.56
CA ARG A 133 0.12 18.11 -7.77
C ARG A 133 -0.94 17.14 -7.26
N PRO A 134 -1.95 17.63 -6.51
CA PRO A 134 -3.05 16.77 -6.10
C PRO A 134 -3.77 16.25 -7.34
N ALA A 135 -4.08 14.95 -7.35
CA ALA A 135 -4.90 14.37 -8.41
C ALA A 135 -6.31 14.99 -8.37
N LYS A 136 -6.83 15.41 -9.53
CA LYS A 136 -8.24 15.76 -9.69
C LYS A 136 -9.06 14.47 -9.57
N THR A 137 -9.64 14.23 -8.41
CA THR A 137 -10.57 13.11 -8.19
C THR A 137 -11.96 13.71 -8.00
N ALA A 138 -12.96 13.32 -8.80
CA ALA A 138 -14.33 13.59 -8.41
C ALA A 138 -14.59 12.78 -7.12
N GLU A 139 -15.11 13.45 -6.11
CA GLU A 139 -15.76 12.87 -4.92
C GLU A 139 -15.00 11.84 -4.06
N GLY A 140 -13.66 11.77 -4.14
CA GLY A 140 -12.83 11.10 -3.13
C GLY A 140 -12.75 9.57 -3.21
N PHE A 141 -13.58 8.93 -4.04
CA PHE A 141 -13.56 7.48 -4.30
C PHE A 141 -12.93 7.10 -5.66
N ASP A 142 -12.71 8.07 -6.55
CA ASP A 142 -12.11 7.85 -7.89
C ASP A 142 -10.58 7.74 -7.90
N GLY A 143 -9.96 7.76 -6.73
CA GLY A 143 -8.52 7.50 -6.58
C GLY A 143 -8.18 6.03 -6.86
N THR A 144 -6.91 5.74 -7.16
CA THR A 144 -6.44 4.33 -7.22
C THR A 144 -6.55 3.65 -5.86
N GLN A 145 -6.46 4.43 -4.78
CA GLN A 145 -6.71 4.01 -3.41
C GLN A 145 -7.78 4.91 -2.78
N PRO A 146 -8.65 4.40 -1.90
CA PRO A 146 -9.64 5.21 -1.20
C PRO A 146 -8.94 6.19 -0.23
N LYS A 147 -9.45 7.43 -0.18
CA LYS A 147 -8.97 8.47 0.75
C LYS A 147 -9.53 8.30 2.16
N PHE A 148 -10.77 7.82 2.27
CA PHE A 148 -11.45 7.57 3.53
C PHE A 148 -11.45 6.08 3.83
N VAL A 149 -10.86 5.70 4.96
CA VAL A 149 -10.77 4.32 5.43
C VAL A 149 -11.21 4.23 6.88
N PHE A 150 -11.95 3.20 7.24
CA PHE A 150 -12.27 2.91 8.64
C PHE A 150 -11.08 2.18 9.28
N ARG A 151 -10.61 2.70 10.42
CA ARG A 151 -9.56 2.08 11.22
C ARG A 151 -10.09 1.78 12.61
N LEU A 152 -9.84 0.57 13.06
CA LEU A 152 -10.05 0.17 14.44
C LEU A 152 -8.68 0.08 15.10
N ASP A 153 -8.47 0.84 16.18
CA ASP A 153 -7.30 0.67 17.03
C ASP A 153 -7.43 -0.65 17.79
N ILE A 154 -6.45 -1.53 17.60
CA ILE A 154 -6.40 -2.86 18.21
C ILE A 154 -5.34 -2.95 19.33
N SER A 155 -4.79 -1.81 19.75
CA SER A 155 -3.87 -1.73 20.89
C SER A 155 -4.53 -2.07 22.24
N PRO A 156 -5.81 -1.73 22.50
CA PRO A 156 -6.51 -2.13 23.73
C PRO A 156 -6.84 -3.63 23.79
N SER A 157 -7.37 -4.07 24.93
CA SER A 157 -7.85 -5.46 25.10
C SER A 157 -9.04 -5.78 24.19
N GLU A 158 -9.22 -7.06 23.83
CA GLU A 158 -10.37 -7.50 23.03
C GLU A 158 -11.71 -7.16 23.72
N GLU A 159 -11.77 -7.26 25.05
CA GLU A 159 -12.94 -6.90 25.83
C GLU A 159 -13.26 -5.40 25.72
N GLU A 160 -12.25 -4.54 25.80
CA GLU A 160 -12.42 -3.09 25.68
C GLU A 160 -12.83 -2.67 24.27
N ILE A 161 -12.17 -3.23 23.25
CA ILE A 161 -12.53 -3.03 21.84
C ILE A 161 -14.00 -3.43 21.62
N PHE A 162 -14.38 -4.61 22.10
CA PHE A 162 -15.73 -5.13 21.92
C PHE A 162 -16.77 -4.31 22.69
N ALA A 163 -16.45 -3.82 23.90
CA ALA A 163 -17.32 -2.95 24.68
C ALA A 163 -17.61 -1.62 23.96
N ASN A 164 -16.62 -1.09 23.23
CA ASN A 164 -16.71 0.15 22.48
C ASN A 164 -17.49 0.03 21.15
N PHE A 165 -17.79 -1.17 20.66
CA PHE A 165 -18.63 -1.34 19.48
C PHE A 165 -20.04 -0.82 19.71
N HIS A 166 -20.72 -0.35 18.65
CA HIS A 166 -22.14 0.02 18.72
C HIS A 166 -23.00 -1.12 19.30
N SER A 167 -24.01 -0.80 20.12
CA SER A 167 -24.81 -1.78 20.88
C SER A 167 -25.40 -2.90 20.00
N LYS A 168 -25.94 -2.53 18.83
CA LYS A 168 -26.45 -3.49 17.83
C LYS A 168 -25.36 -4.42 17.27
N THR A 169 -24.14 -3.93 17.09
CA THR A 169 -23.00 -4.74 16.64
C THR A 169 -22.64 -5.78 17.70
N ARG A 170 -22.52 -5.37 18.98
CA ARG A 170 -22.27 -6.30 20.10
C ARG A 170 -23.34 -7.37 20.21
N TYR A 171 -24.61 -6.99 20.06
CA TYR A 171 -25.73 -7.92 20.04
C TYR A 171 -25.61 -8.95 18.91
N ASN A 172 -25.33 -8.50 17.67
CA ASN A 172 -25.23 -9.38 16.51
C ASN A 172 -24.06 -10.38 16.62
N VAL A 173 -22.90 -9.95 17.14
CA VAL A 173 -21.77 -10.86 17.37
C VAL A 173 -22.13 -11.95 18.38
N ARG A 174 -22.74 -11.56 19.52
CA ARG A 174 -23.21 -12.54 20.54
C ARG A 174 -24.27 -13.49 19.98
N LEU A 175 -25.17 -12.98 19.14
CA LEU A 175 -26.19 -13.78 18.49
C LEU A 175 -25.56 -14.82 17.55
N ALA A 176 -24.56 -14.45 16.74
CA ALA A 176 -23.87 -15.39 15.86
C ALA A 176 -23.21 -16.53 16.65
N ILE A 177 -22.53 -16.20 17.75
CA ILE A 177 -21.93 -17.20 18.66
C ILE A 177 -23.02 -18.11 19.25
N LYS A 178 -24.11 -17.54 19.77
CA LYS A 178 -25.24 -18.30 20.31
C LYS A 178 -25.90 -19.23 19.27
N ARG A 179 -25.83 -18.87 17.99
CA ARG A 179 -26.34 -19.67 16.87
C ARG A 179 -25.35 -20.74 16.38
N GLY A 180 -24.20 -20.89 17.05
CA GLY A 180 -23.22 -21.93 16.74
C GLY A 180 -22.26 -21.59 15.60
N VAL A 181 -22.13 -20.32 15.21
CA VAL A 181 -21.14 -19.91 14.21
C VAL A 181 -19.73 -20.07 14.77
N THR A 182 -18.88 -20.80 14.04
CA THR A 182 -17.46 -21.01 14.37
C THR A 182 -16.56 -20.41 13.31
N VAL A 183 -15.36 -19.96 13.71
CA VAL A 183 -14.34 -19.43 12.79
C VAL A 183 -13.08 -20.28 12.89
N ARG A 184 -12.41 -20.50 11.76
CA ARG A 184 -11.10 -21.16 11.67
C ARG A 184 -10.24 -20.48 10.61
N PHE A 185 -8.93 -20.62 10.73
CA PHE A 185 -8.02 -20.23 9.66
C PHE A 185 -8.21 -21.13 8.43
N ALA A 186 -8.09 -20.51 7.25
CA ALA A 186 -7.99 -21.24 6.00
C ALA A 186 -6.65 -22.00 5.95
N ARG A 187 -6.65 -23.22 5.42
CA ARG A 187 -5.50 -24.12 5.44
C ARG A 187 -4.89 -24.35 4.07
N ASP A 188 -5.71 -24.30 3.02
CA ASP A 188 -5.31 -24.70 1.68
C ASP A 188 -6.15 -24.00 0.59
N LYS A 189 -5.92 -24.40 -0.66
CA LYS A 189 -6.61 -23.85 -1.83
C LYS A 189 -8.09 -24.26 -1.91
N GLU A 190 -8.54 -25.30 -1.21
CA GLU A 190 -9.95 -25.66 -1.17
C GLU A 190 -10.73 -24.63 -0.35
N ASP A 191 -10.17 -24.16 0.76
CA ASP A 191 -10.75 -23.04 1.51
C ASP A 191 -10.82 -21.75 0.67
N LEU A 192 -9.85 -21.53 -0.22
CA LEU A 192 -9.89 -20.41 -1.17
C LEU A 192 -11.04 -20.54 -2.18
N LYS A 193 -11.38 -21.76 -2.63
CA LYS A 193 -12.55 -21.98 -3.52
C LYS A 193 -13.85 -21.61 -2.80
N VAL A 194 -14.00 -22.03 -1.55
CA VAL A 194 -15.17 -21.68 -0.72
C VAL A 194 -15.30 -20.16 -0.60
N PHE A 195 -14.20 -19.45 -0.29
CA PHE A 195 -14.19 -17.99 -0.29
C PHE A 195 -14.62 -17.41 -1.64
N TYR A 196 -14.10 -17.93 -2.75
CA TYR A 196 -14.38 -17.39 -4.08
C TYR A 196 -15.83 -17.57 -4.50
N ASP A 197 -16.45 -18.70 -4.14
CA ASP A 197 -17.86 -18.94 -4.42
C ASP A 197 -18.77 -18.02 -3.60
N ILE A 198 -18.44 -17.76 -2.33
CA ILE A 198 -19.14 -16.74 -1.52
C ILE A 198 -18.96 -15.35 -2.13
N LEU A 199 -17.76 -15.03 -2.62
CA LEU A 199 -17.46 -13.76 -3.27
C LEU A 199 -18.28 -13.56 -4.56
N LYS A 200 -18.44 -14.60 -5.39
CA LYS A 200 -19.30 -14.54 -6.59
C LYS A 200 -20.75 -14.22 -6.23
N ILE A 201 -21.33 -14.95 -5.27
CA ILE A 201 -22.70 -14.74 -4.83
C ILE A 201 -22.89 -13.29 -4.34
N THR A 202 -21.90 -12.78 -3.59
CA THR A 202 -21.90 -11.40 -3.08
C THR A 202 -21.80 -10.39 -4.23
N ALA A 203 -20.91 -10.63 -5.20
CA ALA A 203 -20.70 -9.78 -6.36
C ALA A 203 -21.92 -9.71 -7.29
N GLU A 204 -22.63 -10.83 -7.49
CA GLU A 204 -23.87 -10.90 -8.25
C GLU A 204 -25.00 -10.14 -7.54
N ARG A 205 -25.17 -10.37 -6.23
CA ARG A 205 -26.18 -9.70 -5.42
C ARG A 205 -25.97 -8.18 -5.38
N ASP A 206 -24.72 -7.76 -5.15
CA ASP A 206 -24.36 -6.36 -4.90
C ASP A 206 -23.87 -5.65 -6.18
N ARG A 207 -23.85 -6.35 -7.32
CA ARG A 207 -23.54 -5.87 -8.67
C ARG A 207 -22.18 -5.18 -8.84
N PHE A 208 -21.11 -5.81 -8.36
CA PHE A 208 -19.74 -5.32 -8.58
C PHE A 208 -18.84 -6.35 -9.26
N LEU A 209 -17.77 -5.86 -9.91
CA LEU A 209 -16.81 -6.71 -10.60
C LEU A 209 -15.79 -7.31 -9.61
N ILE A 210 -15.49 -8.59 -9.78
CA ILE A 210 -14.47 -9.30 -9.02
C ILE A 210 -13.30 -9.74 -9.90
N ARG A 211 -12.14 -9.97 -9.29
CA ARG A 211 -11.00 -10.56 -9.97
C ARG A 211 -11.23 -12.06 -10.20
N SER A 212 -10.45 -12.65 -11.11
CA SER A 212 -10.48 -14.09 -11.36
C SER A 212 -10.00 -14.87 -10.14
N PHE A 213 -10.40 -16.14 -10.03
CA PHE A 213 -9.86 -17.05 -9.00
C PHE A 213 -8.32 -17.09 -9.02
N SER A 214 -7.74 -17.13 -10.23
CA SER A 214 -6.29 -17.16 -10.43
C SER A 214 -5.57 -15.95 -9.84
N TYR A 215 -6.22 -14.77 -9.76
CA TYR A 215 -5.67 -13.61 -9.09
C TYR A 215 -5.48 -13.90 -7.60
N PHE A 216 -6.51 -14.39 -6.92
CA PHE A 216 -6.47 -14.70 -5.48
C PHE A 216 -5.52 -15.86 -5.17
N ALA A 217 -5.47 -16.88 -6.02
CA ALA A 217 -4.55 -18.01 -5.86
C ALA A 217 -3.07 -17.64 -6.08
N SER A 218 -2.81 -16.42 -6.54
CA SER A 218 -1.46 -15.89 -6.82
C SER A 218 -0.96 -14.89 -5.78
N LEU A 219 -1.83 -14.49 -4.83
CA LEU A 219 -1.49 -13.72 -3.64
C LEU A 219 -0.78 -14.63 -2.63
#